data_AF-A0A8S3IM21-F1
#
_entry.id   AF-A0A8S3IM21-F1
#
_cell.length_a   1.000
_cell.length_b   1.000
_cell.length_c   1.000
_cell.angle_alpha   90.00
_cell.angle_beta   90.00
_cell.angle_gamma   90.00
#
_symmetry.space_group_name_H-M   'P 1'
#
loop_
_entity.id
_entity.type
_entity.pdbx_description
1 polymer ?
#
loop_
_entity_poly.entity_id
_entity_poly.type
_entity_poly.pdbx_seq_one_letter_code
_entity_poly.pdbx_strand_id
1 'polypeptide(L)'
;MIIISLAQLFFCFVFLHIIPSFHCLTTADIYSPCKRPPTLGVESGRISNSAFFASSFVEGREPFSARLNGRYAWRPAYMDADQYLYVDLGARYYVTGFATQGRRAAKEYVTLFNIMYSDNGHNWFYYTSEDKIIVNFAGNKNDDGI
;
A
#
# COMPACT_ATOMS: atom_id res chain seq x y z
N MET A 1 6.75 9.21 -3.10
CA MET A 1 5.38 8.76 -3.43
C MET A 1 5.41 7.27 -3.80
N ILE A 2 4.38 6.50 -3.46
CA ILE A 2 4.30 5.06 -3.79
C ILE A 2 2.93 4.75 -4.37
N ILE A 3 2.90 4.19 -5.58
CA ILE A 3 1.75 3.62 -6.27
C ILE A 3 1.70 2.11 -5.99
N ILE A 4 0.51 1.61 -5.71
CA ILE A 4 0.21 0.18 -5.84
C ILE A 4 -0.62 0.03 -7.11
N SER A 5 -0.06 -0.70 -8.08
CA SER A 5 -0.69 -1.05 -9.35
C SER A 5 -1.35 -2.42 -9.19
N LEU A 6 -2.60 -2.53 -9.61
CA LEU A 6 -3.39 -3.74 -9.39
C LEU A 6 -3.27 -4.70 -10.58
N ALA A 7 -2.39 -5.69 -10.47
CA ALA A 7 -2.28 -6.72 -11.50
C ALA A 7 -3.37 -7.79 -11.31
N GLN A 8 -4.44 -7.65 -12.09
CA GLN A 8 -5.41 -8.69 -12.47
C GLN A 8 -6.54 -9.06 -11.48
N LEU A 9 -7.76 -8.70 -11.93
CA LEU A 9 -9.07 -9.36 -11.81
C LEU A 9 -9.33 -10.22 -10.57
N PHE A 10 -9.87 -9.60 -9.53
CA PHE A 10 -11.30 -9.65 -9.15
C PHE A 10 -11.42 -8.76 -7.90
N PHE A 11 -12.15 -7.63 -8.01
CA PHE A 11 -12.45 -6.69 -6.91
C PHE A 11 -11.23 -6.15 -6.14
N CYS A 12 -10.55 -5.17 -6.72
CA CYS A 12 -9.33 -4.64 -6.12
C CYS A 12 -9.58 -3.59 -5.02
N PHE A 13 -8.99 -3.83 -3.84
CA PHE A 13 -8.79 -2.94 -2.71
C PHE A 13 -7.34 -3.03 -2.19
N VAL A 14 -6.59 -1.94 -2.24
CA VAL A 14 -5.25 -1.87 -1.65
C VAL A 14 -5.34 -1.10 -0.34
N PHE A 15 -4.76 -1.66 0.71
CA PHE A 15 -4.38 -0.89 1.90
C PHE A 15 -2.86 -0.76 1.92
N LEU A 16 -2.36 0.37 2.41
CA LEU A 16 -0.93 0.72 2.34
C LEU A 16 -0.34 0.80 3.75
N HIS A 17 0.14 -0.30 4.31
CA HIS A 17 1.02 -0.23 5.48
C HIS A 17 2.47 -0.11 5.05
N ILE A 18 2.96 1.13 4.91
CA ILE A 18 4.33 1.35 4.54
C ILE A 18 5.21 1.29 5.79
N ILE A 19 6.14 0.35 5.79
CA ILE A 19 7.10 0.16 6.87
C ILE A 19 8.36 1.01 6.58
N PRO A 20 8.63 2.10 7.31
CA PRO A 20 9.90 2.81 7.23
C PRO A 20 11.02 1.99 7.89
N SER A 21 12.19 1.94 7.25
CA SER A 21 13.41 1.52 7.95
C SER A 21 13.85 2.64 8.90
N PHE A 22 13.71 2.41 10.20
CA PHE A 22 14.57 3.06 11.17
C PHE A 22 15.60 2.02 11.58
N HIS A 23 16.89 2.30 11.35
CA HIS A 23 17.92 1.64 12.13
C HIS A 23 17.70 2.08 13.58
N CYS A 24 17.21 1.16 14.41
CA CYS A 24 17.12 1.38 15.84
C CYS A 24 18.56 1.39 16.37
N LEU A 25 19.18 2.58 16.45
CA LEU A 25 20.47 2.74 17.13
C LEU A 25 20.22 2.70 18.65
N THR A 26 19.99 1.51 19.18
CA THR A 26 20.27 1.22 20.59
C THR A 26 21.67 0.64 20.63
N THR A 27 22.59 1.32 21.34
CA THR A 27 24.04 1.05 21.37
C THR A 27 24.46 -0.27 22.04
N ALA A 28 23.58 -1.27 22.08
CA ALA A 28 23.91 -2.61 22.51
C ALA A 28 22.82 -3.54 21.96
N ASP A 29 22.97 -3.98 20.72
CA ASP A 29 22.62 -5.33 20.29
C ASP A 29 22.92 -5.51 18.80
N ILE A 30 23.75 -6.49 18.53
CA ILE A 30 24.12 -6.96 17.20
C ILE A 30 22.87 -7.61 16.58
N TYR A 31 22.38 -7.04 15.46
CA TYR A 31 21.54 -7.74 14.48
C TYR A 31 20.19 -8.29 14.94
N SER A 32 19.42 -7.59 15.79
CA SER A 32 17.99 -7.92 15.94
C SER A 32 17.17 -7.11 14.92
N PRO A 33 16.57 -7.72 13.87
CA PRO A 33 15.56 -7.02 13.08
C PRO A 33 14.45 -6.56 14.03
N CYS A 34 14.02 -5.30 13.93
CA CYS A 34 12.91 -4.78 14.74
C CYS A 34 11.73 -5.75 14.62
N LYS A 35 11.35 -6.41 15.73
CA LYS A 35 10.22 -7.36 15.75
C LYS A 35 8.92 -6.71 15.28
N ARG A 36 8.82 -5.39 15.36
CA ARG A 36 7.77 -4.54 14.77
C ARG A 36 8.42 -3.25 14.29
N PRO A 37 8.76 -3.14 13.00
CA PRO A 37 9.21 -1.87 12.48
C PRO A 37 8.08 -0.83 12.64
N PRO A 38 8.42 0.45 12.91
CA PRO A 38 7.42 1.50 13.06
C PRO A 38 6.57 1.63 11.80
N THR A 39 5.47 2.37 11.87
CA THR A 39 4.54 2.50 10.73
C THR A 39 4.63 3.92 10.19
N LEU A 40 4.41 4.12 8.89
CA LEU A 40 4.29 5.48 8.34
C LEU A 40 3.02 6.21 8.78
N GLY A 41 2.11 5.51 9.47
CA GLY A 41 0.89 6.10 10.01
C GLY A 41 -0.23 6.28 8.99
N VAL A 42 -0.32 5.39 8.00
CA VAL A 42 -1.53 5.21 7.19
C VAL A 42 -2.69 4.77 8.07
N GLU A 43 -2.50 3.76 8.93
CA GLU A 43 -3.53 3.28 9.88
C GLU A 43 -3.85 4.33 10.95
N SER A 44 -2.84 4.94 11.55
CA SER A 44 -3.03 5.88 12.67
C SER A 44 -3.55 7.26 12.28
N GLY A 45 -3.71 7.54 10.99
CA GLY A 45 -4.16 8.86 10.51
C GLY A 45 -3.06 9.93 10.45
N ARG A 46 -1.81 9.61 10.77
CA ARG A 46 -0.67 10.56 10.68
C ARG A 46 -0.47 11.07 9.25
N ILE A 47 -0.66 10.20 8.26
CA ILE A 47 -0.74 10.62 6.85
C ILE A 47 -2.14 11.17 6.63
N SER A 48 -2.27 12.43 6.21
CA SER A 48 -3.55 13.12 5.94
C SER A 48 -4.38 12.43 4.84
N ASN A 49 -5.70 12.59 4.86
CA ASN A 49 -6.58 12.12 3.77
C ASN A 49 -6.21 12.74 2.41
N SER A 50 -5.71 13.97 2.41
CA SER A 50 -5.27 14.68 1.19
C SER A 50 -4.03 14.08 0.54
N ALA A 51 -3.36 13.15 1.21
CA ALA A 51 -2.18 12.47 0.70
C ALA A 51 -2.50 11.18 -0.06
N PHE A 52 -3.78 10.79 -0.13
CA PHE A 52 -4.23 9.60 -0.84
C PHE A 52 -4.85 9.97 -2.17
N PHE A 53 -4.46 9.24 -3.21
CA PHE A 53 -4.90 9.46 -4.58
C PHE A 53 -5.17 8.12 -5.25
N ALA A 54 -6.03 8.10 -6.26
CA ALA A 54 -6.27 6.91 -7.05
C ALA A 54 -6.58 7.27 -8.50
N SER A 55 -6.47 6.27 -9.39
CA SER A 55 -6.93 6.36 -10.77
C SER A 55 -8.42 6.67 -10.87
N SER A 56 -9.22 6.04 -10.01
CA SER A 56 -10.67 6.23 -9.92
C SER A 56 -11.17 5.79 -8.55
N PHE A 57 -12.41 6.18 -8.20
CA PHE A 57 -13.08 5.66 -7.03
C PHE A 57 -14.60 5.72 -7.17
N VAL A 58 -15.29 4.84 -6.43
CA VAL A 58 -16.74 4.93 -6.20
C VAL A 58 -17.02 5.92 -5.07
N GLU A 59 -18.10 6.70 -5.15
CA GLU A 59 -18.53 7.62 -4.08
C GLU A 59 -18.67 6.88 -2.74
N GLY A 60 -18.13 7.45 -1.66
CA GLY A 60 -18.04 6.81 -0.34
C GLY A 60 -17.00 5.69 -0.23
N ARG A 61 -16.12 5.57 -1.24
CA ARG A 61 -14.98 4.63 -1.33
C ARG A 61 -13.73 5.35 -1.82
N GLU A 62 -13.55 6.58 -1.34
CA GLU A 62 -12.44 7.46 -1.70
C GLU A 62 -11.07 6.84 -1.38
N PRO A 63 -9.98 7.32 -2.00
CA PRO A 63 -8.63 6.79 -1.79
C PRO A 63 -8.20 6.72 -0.32
N PHE A 64 -8.55 7.72 0.49
CA PHE A 64 -8.21 7.74 1.92
C PHE A 64 -8.94 6.67 2.75
N SER A 65 -9.94 6.00 2.18
CA SER A 65 -10.57 4.84 2.81
C SER A 65 -9.66 3.60 2.79
N ALA A 66 -8.53 3.63 2.09
CA ALA A 66 -7.49 2.61 2.05
C ALA A 66 -6.61 2.52 3.32
N ARG A 67 -7.14 2.88 4.49
CA ARG A 67 -6.41 2.79 5.77
C ARG A 67 -6.67 1.47 6.48
N LEU A 68 -5.59 0.78 6.84
CA LEU A 68 -5.67 -0.52 7.51
C LEU A 68 -6.59 -0.42 8.74
N ASN A 69 -7.41 -1.44 8.98
CA ASN A 69 -8.42 -1.46 10.03
C ASN A 69 -9.44 -0.30 9.99
N GLY A 70 -9.54 0.38 8.84
CA GLY A 70 -10.52 1.42 8.60
C GLY A 70 -11.95 0.88 8.51
N ARG A 71 -12.91 1.78 8.69
CA ARG A 71 -14.35 1.46 8.57
C ARG A 71 -14.76 1.14 7.13
N TYR A 72 -14.08 1.75 6.17
CA TYR A 72 -14.34 1.63 4.74
C TYR A 72 -13.06 1.15 4.03
N ALA A 73 -13.16 1.00 2.71
CA ALA A 73 -12.06 0.58 1.85
C ALA A 73 -12.11 1.38 0.54
N TRP A 74 -10.96 1.67 -0.08
CA TRP A 74 -10.93 2.31 -1.41
C TRP A 74 -11.35 1.33 -2.50
N ARG A 75 -12.35 1.69 -3.31
CA ARG A 75 -12.85 0.87 -4.42
C ARG A 75 -12.68 1.63 -5.73
N PRO A 76 -11.95 1.11 -6.73
CA PRO A 76 -11.91 1.74 -8.03
C PRO A 76 -13.29 1.74 -8.70
N ALA A 77 -13.54 2.74 -9.55
CA ALA A 77 -14.78 2.83 -10.31
C ALA A 77 -14.86 1.74 -11.40
N TYR A 78 -13.72 1.30 -11.90
CA TYR A 78 -13.58 0.31 -12.97
C TYR A 78 -12.88 -0.95 -12.46
N MET A 79 -13.22 -2.10 -13.05
CA MET A 79 -12.65 -3.40 -12.70
C MET A 79 -11.70 -3.89 -13.80
N ASP A 80 -10.60 -3.17 -13.97
CA ASP A 80 -9.52 -3.50 -14.89
C ASP A 80 -8.16 -3.51 -14.17
N ALA A 81 -7.09 -3.83 -14.90
CA ALA A 81 -5.73 -3.94 -14.36
C ALA A 81 -4.99 -2.59 -14.33
N ASP A 82 -5.61 -1.51 -14.81
CA ASP A 82 -4.99 -0.18 -14.91
C ASP A 82 -5.36 0.71 -13.70
N GLN A 83 -6.02 0.12 -12.71
CA GLN A 83 -6.37 0.82 -11.48
C GLN A 83 -5.21 0.87 -10.50
N TYR A 84 -5.05 2.02 -9.86
CA TYR A 84 -4.00 2.24 -8.88
C TYR A 84 -4.46 3.14 -7.74
N LEU A 85 -3.86 2.93 -6.58
CA LEU A 85 -3.91 3.79 -5.41
C LEU A 85 -2.49 4.21 -5.07
N TYR A 86 -2.28 5.49 -4.77
CA TYR A 86 -1.00 5.97 -4.30
C TYR A 86 -1.11 6.88 -3.09
N VAL A 87 -0.03 6.88 -2.32
CA VAL A 87 0.12 7.74 -1.15
C VAL A 87 1.34 8.61 -1.34
N ASP A 88 1.13 9.93 -1.24
CA ASP A 88 2.21 10.88 -1.08
C ASP A 88 2.68 10.88 0.38
N LEU A 89 3.96 10.64 0.59
CA LEU A 89 4.54 10.55 1.93
C LEU A 89 5.08 11.91 2.39
N GLY A 90 5.13 12.91 1.50
CA GLY A 90 5.67 14.26 1.77
C GLY A 90 7.19 14.31 1.97
N ALA A 91 7.86 13.16 2.11
CA ALA A 91 9.30 13.03 2.22
C ALA A 91 9.74 11.65 1.69
N ARG A 92 11.05 11.47 1.49
CA ARG A 92 11.62 10.19 1.10
C ARG A 92 11.68 9.25 2.31
N TYR A 93 11.16 8.04 2.13
CA TYR A 93 11.22 6.98 3.14
C TYR A 93 11.82 5.71 2.53
N TYR A 94 12.57 4.98 3.34
CA TYR A 94 12.97 3.62 3.03
C TYR A 94 11.83 2.68 3.38
N VAL A 95 11.18 2.11 2.37
CA VAL A 95 10.02 1.24 2.57
C VAL A 95 10.44 -0.22 2.54
N THR A 96 10.17 -0.94 3.61
CA THR A 96 10.59 -2.34 3.78
C THR A 96 9.44 -3.33 3.73
N GLY A 97 8.20 -2.86 3.63
CA GLY A 97 7.03 -3.72 3.52
C GLY A 97 5.75 -2.97 3.25
N PHE A 98 4.76 -3.76 2.85
CA PHE A 98 3.40 -3.38 2.54
C PHE A 98 2.46 -4.37 3.24
N ALA A 99 1.31 -3.89 3.71
CA ALA A 99 0.24 -4.76 4.18
C ALA A 99 -1.08 -4.30 3.57
N THR A 100 -1.81 -5.24 2.96
CA THR A 100 -3.10 -5.02 2.31
C THR A 100 -4.21 -5.64 3.16
N GLN A 101 -5.46 -5.19 3.00
CA GLN A 101 -6.61 -5.78 3.68
C GLN A 101 -7.78 -5.83 2.70
N GLY A 102 -8.71 -6.76 2.90
CA GLY A 102 -9.96 -6.75 2.16
C GLY A 102 -10.99 -5.75 2.71
N ARG A 103 -12.11 -5.61 2.02
CA ARG A 103 -13.28 -4.90 2.58
C ARG A 103 -14.07 -5.86 3.46
N ARG A 104 -14.14 -5.58 4.76
CA ARG A 104 -14.85 -6.47 5.70
C ARG A 104 -16.29 -6.79 5.28
N ALA A 105 -16.65 -8.06 5.39
CA ALA A 105 -17.97 -8.61 5.02
C ALA A 105 -18.42 -8.31 3.58
N ALA A 106 -17.48 -8.18 2.65
CA ALA A 106 -17.72 -7.83 1.25
C ALA A 106 -17.38 -8.93 0.27
N LYS A 107 -16.47 -9.85 0.66
CA LYS A 107 -15.75 -10.74 -0.27
C LYS A 107 -15.03 -9.99 -1.40
N GLU A 108 -14.55 -8.78 -1.11
CA GLU A 108 -13.80 -7.96 -2.07
C GLU A 108 -12.38 -7.69 -1.52
N TYR A 109 -11.34 -8.10 -2.25
CA TYR A 109 -9.93 -7.99 -1.83
C TYR A 109 -8.96 -8.19 -3.01
N VAL A 110 -7.76 -7.61 -2.91
CA VAL A 110 -6.70 -7.82 -3.92
C VAL A 110 -6.00 -9.14 -3.67
N THR A 111 -5.80 -9.91 -4.73
CA THR A 111 -5.03 -11.17 -4.68
C THR A 111 -3.61 -11.01 -5.21
N LEU A 112 -3.37 -10.06 -6.13
CA LEU A 112 -2.07 -9.77 -6.73
C LEU A 112 -1.92 -8.27 -7.00
N PHE A 113 -0.71 -7.74 -6.76
CA PHE A 113 -0.39 -6.35 -7.07
C PHE A 113 1.09 -6.16 -7.38
N ASN A 114 1.41 -5.06 -8.05
CA ASN A 114 2.76 -4.57 -8.21
C ASN A 114 2.92 -3.25 -7.47
N ILE A 115 4.16 -2.91 -7.17
CA ILE A 115 4.51 -1.63 -6.56
C ILE A 115 5.20 -0.76 -7.61
N MET A 116 4.80 0.50 -7.70
CA MET A 116 5.55 1.54 -8.37
C MET A 116 5.89 2.65 -7.38
N TYR A 117 6.97 3.39 -7.62
CA TYR A 117 7.39 4.48 -6.76
C TYR A 117 7.88 5.67 -7.58
N SER A 118 7.83 6.85 -6.98
CA SER A 118 8.31 8.09 -7.57
C SER A 118 8.84 9.04 -6.51
N ASP A 119 9.93 9.72 -6.83
CA ASP A 119 10.49 10.80 -6.01
C ASP A 119 9.91 12.18 -6.38
N ASN A 120 9.26 12.31 -7.55
CA ASN A 120 8.79 13.60 -8.08
C ASN A 120 7.32 13.62 -8.52
N GLY A 121 6.61 12.50 -8.44
CA GLY A 121 5.21 12.37 -8.84
C GLY A 121 4.95 12.34 -10.34
N HIS A 122 5.99 12.48 -11.17
CA HIS A 122 5.89 12.49 -12.62
C HIS A 122 6.49 11.23 -13.24
N ASN A 123 7.68 10.83 -12.78
CA ASN A 123 8.38 9.64 -13.26
C ASN A 123 8.17 8.51 -12.28
N TRP A 124 7.55 7.44 -12.73
CA TRP A 124 7.21 6.29 -11.91
C TRP A 124 8.00 5.06 -12.36
N PHE A 125 8.49 4.30 -11.38
CA PHE A 125 9.31 3.12 -11.60
C PHE A 125 8.70 1.92 -10.92
N TYR A 126 8.65 0.77 -11.59
CA TYR A 126 8.27 -0.48 -10.95
C TYR A 126 9.33 -0.91 -9.93
N TYR A 127 8.86 -1.46 -8.82
CA TYR A 127 9.71 -2.27 -7.97
C TYR A 127 10.04 -3.58 -8.69
N THR A 128 11.33 -3.91 -8.76
CA THR A 128 11.82 -5.09 -9.44
C THR A 128 12.67 -5.95 -8.53
N SER A 129 12.78 -7.24 -8.84
CA SER A 129 13.79 -8.12 -8.25
C SER A 129 15.21 -7.69 -8.64
N GLU A 130 16.22 -8.38 -8.10
CA GLU A 130 17.63 -8.20 -8.47
C GLU A 130 17.85 -8.38 -9.99
N ASP A 131 17.08 -9.28 -10.61
CA ASP A 131 17.11 -9.55 -12.05
C ASP A 131 16.30 -8.56 -12.89
N LYS A 132 15.84 -7.44 -12.30
CA LYS A 132 15.01 -6.39 -12.96
C LYS A 132 13.64 -6.88 -13.44
N ILE A 133 13.12 -7.96 -12.86
CA ILE A 133 11.79 -8.47 -13.15
C ILE A 133 10.77 -7.76 -12.25
N ILE A 134 9.65 -7.27 -12.82
CA ILE A 134 8.56 -6.66 -12.04
C ILE A 134 8.02 -7.71 -11.05
N VAL A 135 7.99 -7.36 -9.78
CA VAL A 135 7.52 -8.27 -8.73
C VAL A 135 6.01 -8.21 -8.60
N ASN A 136 5.35 -9.36 -8.78
CA ASN A 136 3.95 -9.58 -8.42
C ASN A 136 3.89 -10.03 -6.96
N PHE A 137 3.37 -9.17 -6.08
CA PHE A 137 3.15 -9.48 -4.68
C PHE A 137 1.82 -10.20 -4.51
N ALA A 138 1.81 -11.22 -3.66
CA ALA A 138 0.58 -11.84 -3.19
C ALA A 138 -0.15 -10.88 -2.24
N GLY A 139 -1.44 -10.66 -2.51
CA GLY A 139 -2.35 -9.92 -1.65
C GLY A 139 -3.09 -10.82 -0.67
N ASN A 140 -4.32 -10.43 -0.35
CA ASN A 140 -5.18 -11.12 0.61
C ASN A 140 -5.82 -12.38 0.01
N LYS A 141 -6.20 -13.30 0.92
CA LYS A 141 -6.92 -14.55 0.59
C LYS A 141 -8.41 -14.48 1.01
N ASN A 142 -8.79 -13.43 1.72
CA ASN A 142 -10.12 -13.20 2.25
C ASN A 142 -10.34 -11.69 2.48
N ASP A 143 -11.52 -11.33 2.97
CA ASP A 143 -11.98 -9.95 3.08
C ASP A 143 -11.75 -9.29 4.44
N ASP A 144 -11.26 -10.03 5.44
CA ASP A 144 -11.07 -9.54 6.82
C ASP A 144 -9.59 -9.55 7.28
N GLY A 145 -8.74 -10.37 6.66
CA GLY A 145 -7.33 -10.56 7.02
C GLY A 145 -6.38 -9.54 6.42
N ILE A 146 -5.22 -9.38 7.08
CA ILE A 146 -4.07 -8.59 6.63
C ILE A 146 -3.01 -9.54 6.09
#